data_AF-A0A6V7LLI2-F1
#
_entry.id   AF-A0A6V7LLI2-F1
#
_cell.length_a   1.000
_cell.length_b   1.000
_cell.length_c   1.000
_cell.angle_alpha   90.00
_cell.angle_beta   90.00
_cell.angle_gamma   90.00
#
_symmetry.space_group_name_H-M   'P 1'
#
loop_
_entity.id
_entity.type
_entity.pdbx_description
1 polymer ?
#
loop_
_entity_poly.entity_id
_entity_poly.type
_entity_poly.pdbx_seq_one_letter_code
_entity_poly.pdbx_strand_id
1 'polypeptide(L)'
;ILQACCDIAFEYAHTRKQFGTRIAEFQLIQGKIADMYTRLSACRSYLYSVARACDAGHTSSKDCAAVILYCAENATKAALDTIQIL
;
A
#
# COMPACT_ATOMS: atom_id res chain seq x y z
N ILE A 1 4.33 6.78 -3.99
CA ILE A 1 3.52 5.98 -4.93
C ILE A 1 2.47 5.16 -4.17
N LEU A 2 2.87 4.15 -3.39
CA LEU A 2 1.92 3.27 -2.68
C LEU A 2 0.85 4.00 -1.84
N GLN A 3 1.25 5.04 -1.10
CA GLN A 3 0.30 5.90 -0.36
C GLN A 3 -0.72 6.56 -1.29
N ALA A 4 -0.26 7.21 -2.37
CA ALA A 4 -1.13 7.88 -3.34
C ALA A 4 -2.11 6.91 -4.02
N CYS A 5 -1.66 5.68 -4.31
CA CYS A 5 -2.52 4.60 -4.80
C CYS A 5 -3.67 4.31 -3.82
N CYS A 6 -3.37 4.18 -2.53
CA CYS A 6 -4.39 3.95 -1.49
C CYS A 6 -5.33 5.14 -1.37
N ASP A 7 -4.81 6.37 -1.34
CA ASP A 7 -5.61 7.59 -1.18
C ASP A 7 -6.66 7.71 -2.31
N ILE A 8 -6.22 7.54 -3.56
CA ILE A 8 -7.09 7.62 -4.73
C ILE A 8 -8.11 6.47 -4.74
N ALA A 9 -7.66 5.23 -4.54
CA ALA A 9 -8.55 4.07 -4.55
C ALA A 9 -9.62 4.13 -3.45
N PHE A 10 -9.23 4.57 -2.25
CA PHE A 10 -10.12 4.58 -1.09
C PHE A 10 -11.15 5.69 -1.23
N GLU A 11 -10.76 6.88 -1.70
CA GLU A 11 -11.70 7.97 -1.99
C GLU A 11 -12.70 7.56 -3.08
N TYR A 12 -12.21 6.97 -4.18
CA TYR A 12 -13.07 6.51 -5.26
C TYR A 12 -14.06 5.44 -4.80
N ALA A 13 -13.60 4.49 -3.97
CA ALA A 13 -14.46 3.44 -3.45
C ALA A 13 -15.64 3.96 -2.61
N HIS A 14 -15.44 5.07 -1.90
CA HIS A 14 -16.48 5.68 -1.05
C HIS A 14 -17.41 6.63 -1.81
N THR A 15 -16.96 7.19 -2.93
CA THR A 15 -17.73 8.15 -3.73
C THR A 15 -18.51 7.45 -4.85
N ARG A 16 -17.95 6.40 -5.46
CA ARG A 16 -18.57 5.67 -6.56
C ARG A 16 -19.72 4.79 -6.07
N LYS A 17 -20.86 4.88 -6.77
CA LYS A 17 -22.04 4.03 -6.55
C LYS A 17 -22.33 3.14 -7.75
N GLN A 18 -22.59 1.86 -7.50
CA GLN A 18 -23.09 0.89 -8.48
C GLN A 18 -24.05 -0.09 -7.80
N PHE A 19 -24.98 -0.66 -8.57
CA PHE A 19 -26.01 -1.57 -8.04
C PHE A 19 -26.79 -0.98 -6.84
N GLY A 20 -26.99 0.34 -6.84
CA GLY A 20 -27.73 1.05 -5.79
C GLY A 20 -26.96 1.35 -4.51
N THR A 21 -25.70 0.91 -4.36
CA THR A 21 -24.87 1.19 -3.18
C THR A 21 -23.46 1.68 -3.54
N ARG A 22 -22.69 2.15 -2.56
CA ARG A 22 -21.28 2.50 -2.70
C ARG A 22 -20.44 1.26 -2.92
N ILE A 23 -19.44 1.35 -3.79
CA ILE A 23 -18.61 0.17 -4.09
C ILE A 23 -17.79 -0.31 -2.88
N ALA A 24 -17.47 0.58 -1.94
CA ALA A 24 -16.85 0.25 -0.66
C ALA A 24 -17.68 -0.70 0.23
N GLU A 25 -18.96 -0.91 -0.06
CA GLU A 25 -19.82 -1.82 0.71
C GLU A 25 -19.73 -3.29 0.23
N PHE A 26 -19.15 -3.54 -0.95
CA PHE A 26 -18.92 -4.89 -1.43
C PHE A 26 -17.72 -5.52 -0.72
N GLN A 27 -17.90 -6.73 -0.17
CA GLN A 27 -16.86 -7.45 0.57
C GLN A 27 -15.55 -7.63 -0.20
N LEU A 28 -15.62 -7.86 -1.53
CA LEU A 28 -14.42 -7.98 -2.37
C LEU A 28 -13.61 -6.68 -2.42
N ILE A 29 -14.29 -5.53 -2.44
CA ILE A 29 -13.64 -4.22 -2.41
C ILE A 29 -13.07 -3.94 -1.01
N GLN A 30 -13.81 -4.27 0.04
CA GLN A 30 -13.32 -4.15 1.42
C GLN A 30 -12.05 -4.97 1.65
N GLY A 31 -12.01 -6.21 1.15
CA GLY A 31 -10.83 -7.07 1.19
C GLY A 31 -9.63 -6.44 0.49
N LYS A 32 -9.83 -5.90 -0.72
CA LYS A 32 -8.76 -5.18 -1.45
C LYS A 32 -8.25 -3.95 -0.70
N ILE A 33 -9.15 -3.14 -0.15
CA ILE A 33 -8.79 -1.95 0.65
C ILE A 33 -7.97 -2.38 1.88
N ALA A 34 -8.39 -3.43 2.59
CA ALA A 34 -7.69 -3.96 3.74
C ALA A 34 -6.29 -4.49 3.38
N ASP A 35 -6.16 -5.22 2.27
CA ASP A 35 -4.87 -5.72 1.78
C ASP A 35 -3.92 -4.57 1.40
N MET A 36 -4.43 -3.58 0.67
CA MET A 36 -3.63 -2.39 0.29
C MET A 36 -3.13 -1.64 1.53
N TYR A 37 -4.00 -1.41 2.51
CA TYR A 37 -3.65 -0.72 3.75
C TYR A 37 -2.62 -1.50 4.58
N THR A 38 -2.77 -2.83 4.62
CA THR A 38 -1.84 -3.72 5.34
C THR A 38 -0.44 -3.66 4.71
N ARG A 39 -0.35 -3.77 3.38
CA ARG A 39 0.92 -3.64 2.65
C ARG A 39 1.57 -2.28 2.87
N LEU A 40 0.79 -1.20 2.84
CA LEU A 40 1.28 0.15 3.13
C LEU A 40 1.87 0.28 4.52
N SER A 41 1.16 -0.23 5.53
CA SER A 41 1.62 -0.21 6.91
C SER A 41 2.91 -1.03 7.08
N ALA A 42 2.98 -2.22 6.46
CA ALA A 42 4.16 -3.07 6.50
C ALA A 42 5.38 -2.42 5.81
N CYS A 43 5.22 -1.90 4.59
CA CYS A 43 6.28 -1.20 3.87
C CYS A 43 6.81 0.01 4.65
N ARG A 44 5.90 0.81 5.22
CA ARG A 44 6.28 1.99 6.02
C ARG A 44 7.08 1.60 7.27
N SER A 45 6.60 0.59 7.99
CA SER A 45 7.29 0.10 9.19
C SER A 45 8.67 -0.44 8.86
N TYR A 46 8.79 -1.24 7.79
CA TYR A 46 10.06 -1.81 7.36
C TYR A 46 11.05 -0.72 6.92
N LEU A 47 10.61 0.21 6.06
CA LEU A 47 11.41 1.36 5.63
C LEU A 47 11.96 2.16 6.81
N TYR A 48 11.10 2.55 7.75
CA TYR A 48 11.53 3.34 8.90
C TYR A 48 12.37 2.54 9.89
N SER A 49 12.17 1.22 9.99
CA SER A 49 13.05 0.39 10.80
C SER A 49 14.47 0.36 10.25
N VAL A 50 14.63 0.18 8.93
CA VAL A 50 15.95 0.19 8.29
C VAL A 50 16.56 1.58 8.34
N ALA A 51 15.79 2.63 8.08
CA ALA A 51 16.26 4.01 8.18
C ALA A 51 16.79 4.35 9.58
N ARG A 52 16.05 3.99 10.64
CA ARG A 52 16.51 4.18 12.03
C ARG A 52 17.79 3.43 12.34
N ALA A 53 17.97 2.22 11.79
CA ALA A 53 19.22 1.47 11.96
C ALA A 53 20.39 2.18 11.27
N CYS A 54 20.18 2.70 10.05
CA CYS A 54 21.17 3.50 9.33
C CYS A 54 21.53 4.79 10.09
N ASP A 55 20.54 5.51 10.64
CA ASP A 55 20.76 6.72 11.43
C ASP A 55 21.55 6.45 12.72
N ALA A 56 21.39 5.26 13.31
CA ALA A 56 22.17 4.79 14.45
C ALA A 56 23.59 4.29 14.08
N GLY A 57 23.99 4.38 12.82
CA GLY A 57 25.28 3.91 12.31
C GLY A 57 25.33 2.41 11.98
N HIS A 58 24.21 1.69 12.11
CA HIS A 58 24.08 0.27 11.76
C HIS A 58 23.59 0.12 10.31
N THR A 59 24.46 0.44 9.36
CA THR A 59 24.13 0.32 7.93
C THR A 59 24.45 -1.08 7.40
N SER A 60 23.43 -1.73 6.84
CA SER A 60 23.52 -3.06 6.23
C SER A 60 23.05 -2.99 4.79
N SER A 61 23.95 -3.23 3.83
CA SER A 61 23.60 -3.23 2.40
C SER A 61 22.52 -4.25 2.06
N LYS A 62 22.46 -5.36 2.82
CA LYS A 62 21.42 -6.39 2.65
C LYS A 62 20.05 -5.86 3.04
N ASP A 63 19.95 -5.16 4.17
CA ASP A 63 18.68 -4.60 4.64
C ASP A 63 18.19 -3.47 3.74
N CYS A 64 19.11 -2.62 3.25
CA CYS A 64 18.78 -1.59 2.26
C CYS A 64 18.28 -2.20 0.94
N ALA A 65 18.91 -3.28 0.45
CA ALA A 65 18.48 -3.97 -0.77
C ALA A 65 17.13 -4.68 -0.58
N ALA A 66 16.90 -5.29 0.57
CA ALA A 66 15.65 -5.98 0.88
C ALA A 66 14.47 -5.00 1.02
N VAL A 67 14.68 -3.84 1.68
CA VAL A 67 13.61 -2.86 1.88
C VAL A 67 13.18 -2.18 0.59
N ILE A 68 14.13 -1.86 -0.31
CA ILE A 68 13.79 -1.27 -1.61
C ILE A 68 13.03 -2.26 -2.49
N LEU A 69 13.47 -3.53 -2.54
CA LEU A 69 12.77 -4.58 -3.29
C LEU A 69 11.34 -4.75 -2.78
N TYR A 70 11.19 -4.93 -1.46
CA TYR A 70 9.89 -5.13 -0.83
C TYR A 70 8.94 -3.94 -1.08
N CYS A 71 9.43 -2.71 -0.92
CA CYS A 71 8.60 -1.53 -1.16
C CYS A 71 8.24 -1.36 -2.65
N ALA A 72 9.17 -1.65 -3.57
CA ALA A 72 8.94 -1.52 -5.00
C ALA A 72 7.91 -2.53 -5.52
N GLU A 73 8.00 -3.80 -5.12
CA GLU A 73 7.03 -4.82 -5.52
C GLU A 73 5.62 -4.50 -5.00
N ASN A 74 5.52 -4.07 -3.75
CA ASN A 74 4.24 -3.66 -3.18
C ASN A 74 3.69 -2.42 -3.87
N ALA A 75 4.54 -1.46 -4.26
CA ALA A 75 4.14 -0.28 -5.03
C ALA A 75 3.45 -0.67 -6.34
N THR A 76 4.04 -1.60 -7.09
CA THR A 76 3.46 -2.12 -8.33
C THR A 76 2.14 -2.85 -8.08
N LYS A 77 2.08 -3.70 -7.05
CA LYS A 77 0.85 -4.42 -6.70
C LYS A 77 -0.29 -3.46 -6.33
N ALA A 78 -0.02 -2.44 -5.51
CA ALA A 78 -1.04 -1.46 -5.15
C ALA A 78 -1.51 -0.62 -6.35
N ALA A 79 -0.62 -0.33 -7.30
CA ALA A 79 -1.01 0.34 -8.54
C ALA A 79 -1.99 -0.52 -9.36
N LEU A 80 -1.72 -1.83 -9.49
CA LEU A 80 -2.65 -2.76 -10.15
C LEU A 80 -3.98 -2.88 -9.40
N ASP A 81 -3.95 -2.97 -8.07
CA ASP A 81 -5.15 -2.99 -7.24
C ASP A 81 -5.96 -1.70 -7.38
N THR A 82 -5.28 -0.54 -7.47
CA THR A 82 -5.93 0.76 -7.69
C THR A 82 -6.64 0.80 -9.03
N ILE A 83 -5.98 0.39 -10.11
CA ILE A 83 -6.58 0.34 -11.46
C ILE A 83 -7.84 -0.53 -11.48
N GLN A 84 -7.89 -1.59 -10.66
CA GLN A 84 -9.06 -2.47 -10.57
C GLN A 84 -10.22 -1.88 -9.75
N ILE A 85 -9.94 -0.96 -8.81
CA ILE A 85 -10.95 -0.31 -7.98
C ILE A 85 -11.59 0.89 -8.71
N LEU A 86 -10.83 1.56 -9.57
CA LEU A 86 -11.28 2.66 -10.45
C LEU A 86 -12.29 2.17 -11.51
#